data_AF-F6QFG5-F1
#
_entry.id   AF-F6QFG5-F1
#
_cell.length_a   1.000
_cell.length_b   1.000
_cell.length_c   1.000
_cell.angle_alpha   90.00
_cell.angle_beta   90.00
_cell.angle_gamma   90.00
#
_symmetry.space_group_name_H-M   'P 1'
#
loop_
_entity.id
_entity.type
_entity.pdbx_description
1 polymer ?
#
loop_
_entity_poly.entity_id
_entity_poly.type
_entity_poly.pdbx_seq_one_letter_code
_entity_poly.pdbx_strand_id
1 'polypeptide(L)'
;MSTELKHAVKQLYKTLIFIGREYPKGGIYFRDKCHAAFMKNKDVTDPAEIKMLISRGEYVVKELEALYRLRKYRTLRKRYYDSETFEETMLKNIRYFDEK
;
A
#
# COMPACT_ATOMS: atom_id res chain seq x y z
N MET A 1 19.67 11.01 -18.92
CA MET A 1 19.14 10.28 -17.74
C MET A 1 20.20 10.15 -16.66
N SER A 2 20.01 10.81 -15.52
CA SER A 2 20.90 10.64 -14.35
C SER A 2 20.88 9.19 -13.86
N THR A 3 22.03 8.66 -13.46
CA THR A 3 22.17 7.32 -12.86
C THR A 3 21.27 7.17 -11.64
N GLU A 4 21.11 8.22 -10.83
CA GLU A 4 20.28 8.25 -9.63
C GLU A 4 18.80 7.95 -9.92
N LEU A 5 18.22 8.59 -10.96
CA LEU A 5 16.83 8.37 -11.34
C LEU A 5 16.59 6.93 -11.80
N LYS A 6 17.54 6.34 -12.54
CA LYS A 6 17.46 4.92 -12.92
C LYS A 6 17.46 4.00 -11.71
N HIS A 7 18.26 4.30 -10.69
CA HIS A 7 18.27 3.54 -9.45
C HIS A 7 16.95 3.69 -8.69
N ALA A 8 16.41 4.90 -8.57
CA ALA A 8 15.14 5.17 -7.91
C ALA A 8 13.98 4.38 -8.57
N VAL A 9 13.88 4.41 -9.91
CA VAL A 9 12.87 3.63 -10.65
C VAL A 9 13.00 2.13 -10.38
N LYS A 10 14.23 1.58 -10.39
CA LYS A 10 14.48 0.16 -10.10
C LYS A 10 14.09 -0.21 -8.68
N GLN A 11 14.38 0.65 -7.70
CA GLN A 11 14.00 0.41 -6.30
C GLN A 11 12.49 0.43 -6.14
N LEU A 12 11.82 1.44 -6.69
CA LEU A 12 10.36 1.55 -6.68
C LEU A 12 9.69 0.30 -7.27
N TYR A 13 10.18 -0.21 -8.41
CA TYR A 13 9.67 -1.43 -9.01
C TYR A 13 9.80 -2.64 -8.07
N LYS A 14 10.97 -2.84 -7.45
CA LYS A 14 11.19 -3.93 -6.48
C LYS A 14 10.25 -3.82 -5.28
N THR A 15 10.11 -2.62 -4.72
CA THR A 15 9.22 -2.35 -3.58
C THR A 15 7.77 -2.65 -3.92
N LEU A 16 7.27 -2.19 -5.06
CA LEU A 16 5.90 -2.46 -5.50
C LEU A 16 5.65 -3.96 -5.70
N ILE A 17 6.58 -4.68 -6.34
CA ILE A 17 6.44 -6.13 -6.52
C ILE A 17 6.46 -6.87 -5.19
N PHE A 18 7.26 -6.43 -4.22
CA PHE A 18 7.32 -7.04 -2.90
C PHE A 18 6.00 -6.85 -2.12
N ILE A 19 5.52 -5.61 -2.02
CA ILE A 19 4.28 -5.29 -1.28
C ILE A 19 3.05 -5.88 -1.98
N GLY A 20 3.05 -5.89 -3.31
CA GLY A 20 1.96 -6.42 -4.12
C GLY A 20 1.77 -7.94 -4.08
N ARG A 21 2.65 -8.70 -3.41
CA ARG A 21 2.54 -10.18 -3.32
C ARG A 21 1.24 -10.63 -2.65
N GLU A 22 0.79 -9.86 -1.65
CA GLU A 22 -0.43 -10.15 -0.89
C GLU A 22 -1.67 -9.42 -1.44
N TYR A 23 -1.60 -8.93 -2.68
CA TYR A 23 -2.72 -8.24 -3.30
C TYR A 23 -3.95 -9.17 -3.37
N PRO A 24 -5.19 -8.68 -3.12
CA PRO A 24 -6.37 -9.55 -3.02
C PRO A 24 -6.66 -10.40 -4.25
N LYS A 25 -6.30 -9.93 -5.45
CA LYS A 25 -6.44 -10.68 -6.72
C LYS A 25 -5.24 -11.61 -7.03
N GLY A 26 -4.29 -11.72 -6.11
CA GLY A 26 -3.05 -12.49 -6.23
C GLY A 26 -1.84 -11.67 -6.67
N GLY A 27 -0.65 -12.11 -6.23
CA GLY A 27 0.61 -11.44 -6.52
C GLY A 27 1.01 -11.44 -8.00
N ILE A 28 0.64 -12.48 -8.76
CA ILE A 28 0.89 -12.56 -10.22
C ILE A 28 0.09 -11.47 -10.94
N TYR A 29 -1.20 -11.35 -10.64
CA TYR A 29 -2.07 -10.32 -11.22
C TYR A 29 -1.50 -8.92 -10.97
N PHE A 30 -1.07 -8.63 -9.74
CA PHE A 30 -0.47 -7.34 -9.42
C PHE A 30 0.85 -7.13 -10.16
N ARG A 31 1.72 -8.14 -10.19
CA ARG A 31 3.02 -8.08 -10.87
C ARG A 31 2.86 -7.74 -12.35
N ASP A 32 1.93 -8.38 -13.05
CA ASP A 32 1.72 -8.16 -14.48
C ASP A 32 1.19 -6.74 -14.75
N LYS A 33 0.28 -6.24 -13.92
CA LYS A 33 -0.22 -4.86 -14.02
C LYS A 33 0.86 -3.82 -13.70
N CYS A 34 1.66 -4.08 -12.67
CA CYS A 34 2.80 -3.25 -12.31
C CYS A 34 3.80 -3.20 -13.48
N HIS A 35 4.20 -4.36 -14.00
CA HIS A 35 5.11 -4.45 -15.14
C HIS A 35 4.59 -3.70 -16.37
N ALA A 36 3.32 -3.88 -16.73
CA ALA A 36 2.70 -3.17 -17.84
C ALA A 36 2.73 -1.64 -17.67
N ALA A 37 2.51 -1.14 -16.44
CA ALA A 37 2.58 0.29 -16.15
C ALA A 37 3.99 0.87 -16.31
N PHE A 38 5.03 0.14 -15.91
CA PHE A 38 6.42 0.55 -16.13
C PHE A 38 6.80 0.49 -17.61
N MET A 39 6.37 -0.56 -18.33
CA MET A 39 6.63 -0.70 -19.76
C MET A 39 5.96 0.39 -20.59
N LYS A 40 4.78 0.86 -20.19
CA LYS A 40 4.08 1.99 -20.85
C LYS A 40 4.90 3.28 -20.81
N ASN A 41 5.71 3.49 -19.78
CA ASN A 41 6.50 4.71 -19.58
C ASN A 41 8.00 4.50 -19.86
N LYS A 42 8.39 3.42 -20.55
CA LYS A 42 9.80 3.05 -20.75
C LYS A 42 10.60 4.08 -21.57
N ASP A 43 9.92 4.78 -22.49
CA ASP A 43 10.52 5.70 -23.45
C ASP A 43 10.52 7.16 -22.93
N VAL A 44 10.02 7.39 -21.72
CA VAL A 44 10.04 8.71 -21.08
C VAL A 44 11.49 9.09 -20.75
N THR A 45 11.95 10.21 -21.30
CA THR A 45 13.33 10.69 -21.16
C THR A 45 13.47 11.94 -20.31
N ASP A 46 12.38 12.70 -20.12
CA ASP A 46 12.37 13.95 -19.37
C ASP A 46 12.55 13.73 -17.85
N PRO A 47 13.60 14.29 -17.23
CA PRO A 47 13.85 14.17 -15.79
C PRO A 47 12.69 14.62 -14.89
N ALA A 48 11.95 15.66 -15.28
CA ALA A 48 10.84 16.16 -14.45
C ALA A 48 9.66 15.20 -14.48
N GLU A 49 9.29 14.71 -15.66
CA GLU A 49 8.24 13.70 -15.83
C GLU A 49 8.55 12.40 -15.05
N ILE A 50 9.81 11.94 -15.08
CA ILE A 50 10.22 10.74 -14.34
C ILE A 50 10.06 10.92 -12.85
N LYS A 51 10.46 12.07 -12.30
CA LYS A 51 10.30 12.37 -10.87
C LYS A 51 8.82 12.36 -10.47
N MET A 52 7.95 12.92 -11.31
CA MET A 52 6.50 12.89 -11.11
C MET A 52 5.97 11.45 -11.11
N LEU A 53 6.39 10.62 -12.07
CA LEU A 53 5.99 9.21 -12.14
C LEU A 53 6.47 8.40 -10.94
N ILE A 54 7.71 8.64 -10.47
CA ILE A 54 8.23 8.03 -9.25
C ILE A 54 7.38 8.42 -8.05
N SER A 55 7.09 9.72 -7.87
CA SER A 55 6.25 10.22 -6.78
C SER A 55 4.85 9.59 -6.79
N ARG A 56 4.26 9.42 -7.98
CA ARG A 56 2.98 8.71 -8.14
C ARG A 56 3.10 7.24 -7.70
N GLY A 57 4.19 6.55 -8.04
CA GLY A 57 4.40 5.18 -7.59
C GLY A 57 4.61 5.06 -6.07
N GLU A 58 5.30 6.01 -5.45
CA GLU A 58 5.45 6.09 -3.99
C GLU A 58 4.11 6.31 -3.28
N TYR A 59 3.21 7.08 -3.88
CA TYR A 59 1.85 7.23 -3.38
C TYR A 59 1.10 5.88 -3.39
N VAL A 60 1.19 5.13 -4.49
CA VAL A 60 0.58 3.79 -4.59
C VAL A 60 1.16 2.81 -3.55
N VAL A 61 2.45 2.91 -3.24
CA VAL A 61 3.06 2.13 -2.15
C VAL A 61 2.35 2.39 -0.82
N LYS A 62 2.12 3.66 -0.48
CA LYS A 62 1.42 4.05 0.76
C LYS A 62 -0.02 3.56 0.79
N GLU A 63 -0.73 3.60 -0.33
CA GLU A 63 -2.09 3.06 -0.45
C GLU A 63 -2.12 1.55 -0.17
N LEU A 64 -1.18 0.80 -0.76
CA LEU A 64 -1.07 -0.64 -0.54
C LEU A 64 -0.76 -0.98 0.93
N GLU A 65 0.13 -0.22 1.56
CA GLU A 65 0.40 -0.37 2.99
C GLU A 65 -0.85 -0.09 3.84
N ALA A 66 -1.59 0.97 3.53
CA ALA A 66 -2.82 1.32 4.23
C ALA A 66 -3.87 0.21 4.11
N LEU A 67 -4.06 -0.33 2.90
CA LEU A 67 -4.95 -1.48 2.66
C LEU A 67 -4.52 -2.72 3.43
N TYR A 68 -3.22 -2.99 3.47
CA TYR A 68 -2.66 -4.10 4.25
C TYR A 68 -2.94 -3.95 5.75
N ARG A 69 -2.70 -2.75 6.31
CA ARG A 69 -3.00 -2.42 7.72
C ARG A 69 -4.49 -2.55 8.01
N LEU A 70 -5.35 -2.06 7.12
CA LEU A 70 -6.80 -2.17 7.25
C LEU A 70 -7.27 -3.63 7.27
N ARG A 71 -6.73 -4.48 6.39
CA ARG A 71 -7.05 -5.92 6.39
C ARG A 71 -6.64 -6.59 7.70
N LYS A 72 -5.44 -6.28 8.22
CA LYS A 72 -4.98 -6.76 9.53
C LYS A 72 -5.93 -6.33 10.65
N TYR A 73 -6.28 -5.05 10.69
CA TYR A 73 -7.22 -4.51 11.66
C TYR A 73 -8.58 -5.21 11.59
N ARG A 74 -9.15 -5.38 10.39
CA ARG A 74 -10.42 -6.12 10.20
C ARG A 74 -10.35 -7.54 10.74
N THR A 75 -9.24 -8.22 10.51
CA THR A 75 -9.03 -9.60 10.99
C THR A 75 -8.94 -9.65 12.52
N LEU A 76 -8.16 -8.75 13.12
CA LEU A 76 -8.01 -8.66 14.58
C LEU A 76 -9.35 -8.29 15.23
N ARG A 77 -10.03 -7.27 14.70
CA ARG A 77 -11.33 -6.84 15.20
C ARG A 77 -12.32 -8.00 15.21
N LYS A 78 -12.39 -8.76 14.12
CA LYS A 78 -13.26 -9.94 14.03
C LYS A 78 -12.91 -10.99 15.10
N ARG A 79 -11.64 -11.28 15.35
CA ARG A 79 -11.25 -12.33 16.33
C ARG A 79 -11.52 -11.94 17.78
N TYR A 80 -11.33 -10.68 18.14
CA TYR A 80 -11.40 -10.23 19.53
C TYR A 80 -12.74 -9.59 19.90
N TYR A 81 -13.52 -9.12 18.92
CA TYR A 81 -14.75 -8.36 19.15
C TYR A 81 -15.94 -8.90 18.35
N ASP A 82 -15.92 -10.17 17.89
CA ASP A 82 -17.02 -10.75 17.09
C ASP A 82 -18.36 -10.77 17.86
N SER A 83 -18.29 -10.84 19.19
CA SER A 83 -19.46 -10.84 20.09
C SER A 83 -19.88 -9.46 20.57
N GLU A 84 -19.09 -8.42 20.32
CA GLU A 84 -19.39 -7.05 20.77
C GLU A 84 -19.98 -6.24 19.61
N THR A 85 -21.09 -5.56 19.86
CA THR A 85 -21.59 -4.57 18.91
C THR A 85 -20.65 -3.37 18.86
N PHE A 86 -20.69 -2.60 17.77
CA PHE A 86 -19.85 -1.40 17.63
C PHE A 86 -20.05 -0.41 18.80
N GLU A 87 -21.29 -0.28 19.25
CA GLU A 87 -21.68 0.58 20.36
C GLU A 87 -21.10 0.07 21.68
N GLU A 88 -21.15 -1.23 21.95
CA GLU A 88 -20.54 -1.86 23.13
C GLU A 88 -19.03 -1.65 23.19
N THR A 89 -18.32 -1.88 22.08
CA THR A 89 -16.87 -1.66 22.02
C THR A 89 -16.52 -0.18 22.24
N MET A 90 -17.30 0.75 21.66
CA MET A 90 -17.09 2.19 21.85
C MET A 90 -17.32 2.62 23.30
N LEU A 91 -18.42 2.17 23.90
CA LEU A 91 -18.74 2.48 25.30
C LEU A 91 -17.69 1.94 26.28
N LYS A 92 -17.18 0.73 26.03
CA LYS A 92 -16.12 0.11 26.83
C LYS A 92 -14.80 0.89 26.73
N ASN A 93 -14.45 1.34 25.54
CA ASN A 93 -13.27 2.17 25.34
C ASN A 93 -13.42 3.54 26.02
N ILE A 94 -14.57 4.21 25.91
CA ILE A 94 -14.83 5.50 26.56
C ILE A 94 -14.73 5.37 28.08
N ARG A 95 -15.40 4.38 28.68
CA ARG A 95 -15.32 4.12 30.13
C ARG A 95 -13.90 3.85 30.61
N TYR A 96 -13.12 3.07 29.84
CA TYR A 96 -11.72 2.80 30.16
C TYR A 96 -10.85 4.08 30.21
N PHE A 97 -11.19 5.11 29.44
CA PHE A 97 -10.49 6.41 29.49
C PHE A 97 -10.96 7.31 30.63
N ASP A 98 -12.23 7.23 31.02
CA ASP A 98 -12.77 8.03 32.14
C ASP A 98 -12.35 7.48 33.52
N GLU A 99 -12.04 6.17 33.62
CA GLU A 99 -11.62 5.51 34.86
C GLU A 99 -10.11 5.62 35.16
N LYS A 100 -9.34 6.32 34.32
CA LYS A 100 -7.87 6.40 34.41
C LYS A 100 -7.38 7.82 34.61
#